data_AF-G4ZGT8-F1
#
_entry.id   AF-G4ZGT8-F1
#
_cell.length_a   1.000
_cell.length_b   1.000
_cell.length_c   1.000
_cell.angle_alpha   90.00
_cell.angle_beta   90.00
_cell.angle_gamma   90.00
#
_symmetry.space_group_name_H-M   'P 1'
#
loop_
_entity.id
_entity.type
_entity.pdbx_description
1 polymer ?
#
loop_
_entity_poly.entity_id
_entity_poly.type
_entity_poly.pdbx_seq_one_letter_code
_entity_poly.pdbx_strand_id
1 'polypeptide(L)'
;FARRRVQQIQEAQRLFDPRYLCSVYLYGLRRLGTTFITFSSLAKLEQRVRARFGIHEVVSIYRERLQRVSSLEHVNDGDTLCITQNAYDDMTILCDWMKKRQQVLHGFQHQAPRSSSPQLWDSNGRSIGVKTQHAI
;
A
#
# COMPACT_ATOMS: atom_id res chain seq x y z
N PHE A 1 -44.85 10.96 -23.18
CA PHE A 1 -44.51 10.73 -21.76
C PHE A 1 -43.48 9.61 -21.53
N ALA A 2 -43.56 8.46 -22.19
CA ALA A 2 -42.59 7.36 -21.99
C ALA A 2 -41.13 7.69 -22.42
N ARG A 3 -40.92 8.38 -23.56
CA ARG A 3 -39.57 8.69 -24.07
C ARG A 3 -38.74 9.61 -23.16
N ARG A 4 -39.35 10.62 -22.54
CA ARG A 4 -38.69 11.50 -21.57
C ARG A 4 -38.22 10.75 -20.31
N ARG A 5 -39.01 9.76 -19.88
CA ARG A 5 -38.71 8.93 -18.70
C ARG A 5 -37.54 7.98 -18.96
N VAL A 6 -37.46 7.41 -20.17
CA VAL A 6 -36.32 6.58 -20.60
C VAL A 6 -35.04 7.40 -20.73
N GLN A 7 -35.11 8.62 -21.28
CA GLN A 7 -33.98 9.54 -21.35
C GLN A 7 -33.47 9.95 -19.96
N GLN A 8 -34.37 10.31 -19.04
CA GLN A 8 -33.99 10.63 -17.66
C GLN A 8 -33.36 9.44 -16.93
N ILE A 9 -33.82 8.21 -17.19
CA ILE A 9 -33.22 7.00 -16.62
C ILE A 9 -31.84 6.73 -17.23
N GLN A 10 -31.64 6.95 -18.53
CA GLN A 10 -30.34 6.79 -19.19
C GLN A 10 -29.32 7.87 -18.80
N GLU A 11 -29.75 9.12 -18.65
CA GLU A 11 -28.91 10.21 -18.14
C GLU A 11 -28.57 10.02 -16.66
N ALA A 12 -29.53 9.57 -15.85
CA ALA A 12 -29.28 9.15 -14.48
C ALA A 12 -28.34 7.94 -14.43
N GLN A 13 -28.45 6.97 -15.33
CA GLN A 13 -27.51 5.84 -15.39
C GLN A 13 -26.10 6.26 -15.81
N ARG A 14 -25.95 7.25 -16.70
CA ARG A 14 -24.63 7.81 -17.07
C ARG A 14 -23.94 8.58 -15.95
N LEU A 15 -24.70 9.18 -15.02
CA LEU A 15 -24.16 9.76 -13.78
C LEU A 15 -23.60 8.70 -12.81
N PHE A 16 -23.89 7.42 -13.04
CA PHE A 16 -23.51 6.30 -12.18
C PHE A 16 -22.37 5.45 -12.75
N ASP A 17 -21.83 5.80 -13.92
CA ASP A 17 -20.72 5.03 -14.48
C ASP A 17 -19.48 5.21 -13.61
N PRO A 18 -18.85 4.11 -13.15
CA PRO A 18 -17.60 4.22 -12.44
C PRO A 18 -16.54 4.79 -13.37
N ARG A 19 -15.89 5.86 -12.91
CA ARG A 19 -14.86 6.57 -13.68
C ARG A 19 -13.50 5.88 -13.58
N TYR A 20 -13.29 5.09 -12.53
CA TYR A 20 -12.02 4.43 -12.22
C TYR A 20 -12.25 2.96 -11.93
N LEU A 21 -11.32 2.13 -12.37
CA LEU A 21 -11.11 0.73 -12.03
C LEU A 21 -9.68 0.59 -11.50
N CYS A 22 -9.53 0.32 -10.21
CA CYS A 22 -8.22 0.17 -9.57
C CYS A 22 -8.07 -1.21 -8.94
N SER A 23 -6.85 -1.70 -8.89
CA SER A 23 -6.49 -2.83 -8.04
C SER A 23 -6.28 -2.33 -6.61
N VAL A 24 -6.83 -3.02 -5.62
CA VAL A 24 -6.87 -2.56 -4.23
C VAL A 24 -6.48 -3.70 -3.30
N TYR A 25 -5.61 -3.43 -2.32
CA TYR A 25 -5.20 -4.39 -1.30
C TYR A 25 -4.97 -3.72 0.05
N LEU A 26 -5.06 -4.50 1.13
CA LEU A 26 -4.76 -4.03 2.49
C LEU A 26 -3.28 -4.23 2.82
N TYR A 27 -2.63 -3.23 3.39
CA TYR A 27 -1.20 -3.24 3.70
C TYR A 27 -0.77 -4.41 4.60
N GLY A 28 -1.55 -4.75 5.63
CA GLY A 28 -1.27 -5.86 6.55
C GLY A 28 -1.57 -7.27 6.00
N LEU A 29 -2.32 -7.37 4.89
CA LEU A 29 -2.67 -8.64 4.24
C LEU A 29 -1.81 -8.92 3.01
N ARG A 30 -0.56 -8.45 3.02
CA ARG A 30 0.45 -8.73 1.98
C ARG A 30 0.41 -10.24 1.70
N ARG A 31 -0.12 -10.60 0.52
CA ARG A 31 -0.27 -11.95 -0.10
C ARG A 31 -1.66 -12.61 -0.12
N LEU A 32 -2.72 -12.04 0.47
CA LEU A 32 -4.04 -12.71 0.57
C LEU A 32 -5.23 -12.06 -0.16
N GLY A 33 -5.07 -10.93 -0.86
CA GLY A 33 -6.17 -10.46 -1.70
C GLY A 33 -6.00 -9.06 -2.25
N THR A 34 -5.47 -8.97 -3.46
CA THR A 34 -5.75 -7.82 -4.31
C THR A 34 -7.11 -8.05 -4.97
N THR A 35 -7.98 -7.05 -4.93
CA THR A 35 -9.28 -7.07 -5.61
C THR A 35 -9.41 -5.86 -6.50
N PHE A 36 -10.14 -5.99 -7.60
CA PHE A 36 -10.45 -4.85 -8.45
C PHE A 36 -11.72 -4.16 -7.96
N ILE A 37 -11.68 -2.84 -7.85
CA ILE A 37 -12.81 -2.02 -7.39
C ILE A 37 -13.04 -0.90 -8.39
N THR A 38 -14.27 -0.81 -8.89
CA THR A 38 -14.72 0.34 -9.65
C THR A 38 -15.27 1.43 -8.73
N PHE A 39 -15.08 2.71 -9.03
CA PHE A 39 -15.62 3.81 -8.24
C PHE A 39 -15.67 5.12 -9.03
N SER A 40 -16.45 6.08 -8.52
CA SER A 40 -16.57 7.44 -9.08
C SER A 40 -16.14 8.54 -8.11
N SER A 41 -15.88 8.19 -6.84
CA SER A 41 -15.41 9.10 -5.79
C SER A 41 -14.66 8.32 -4.70
N LEU A 42 -13.84 9.01 -3.91
CA LEU A 42 -13.11 8.39 -2.79
C LEU A 42 -14.06 7.82 -1.73
N ALA A 43 -15.16 8.52 -1.41
CA ALA A 43 -16.16 7.99 -0.47
C ALA A 43 -16.78 6.67 -0.94
N LYS A 44 -17.06 6.52 -2.25
CA LYS A 44 -17.53 5.24 -2.81
C LYS A 44 -16.45 4.16 -2.79
N LEU A 45 -15.20 4.53 -3.05
CA LEU A 45 -14.06 3.63 -2.92
C LEU A 45 -13.96 3.10 -1.48
N GLU A 46 -13.95 3.98 -0.49
CA GLU A 46 -13.88 3.61 0.94
C GLU A 46 -15.05 2.72 1.34
N GLN A 47 -16.28 3.06 0.95
CA GLN A 47 -17.45 2.22 1.20
C GLN A 47 -17.29 0.81 0.62
N ARG A 48 -16.83 0.72 -0.64
CA ARG A 48 -16.63 -0.57 -1.32
C ARG A 48 -15.49 -1.37 -0.72
N VAL A 49 -14.40 -0.72 -0.33
CA VAL A 49 -13.27 -1.34 0.37
C VAL A 49 -13.72 -1.92 1.71
N ARG A 50 -14.45 -1.14 2.52
CA ARG A 50 -15.00 -1.62 3.80
C ARG A 50 -15.89 -2.84 3.62
N ALA A 51 -16.83 -2.78 2.67
CA ALA A 51 -17.73 -3.89 2.38
C ALA A 51 -16.98 -5.13 1.84
N ARG A 52 -15.96 -4.93 0.99
CA ARG A 52 -15.23 -6.01 0.33
C ARG A 52 -14.27 -6.73 1.26
N PHE A 53 -13.58 -5.99 2.11
CA PHE A 53 -12.56 -6.52 3.01
C PHE A 53 -13.08 -6.78 4.43
N GLY A 54 -14.32 -6.40 4.75
CA GLY A 54 -14.91 -6.59 6.07
C GLY A 54 -14.23 -5.74 7.15
N ILE A 55 -13.78 -4.54 6.80
CA ILE A 55 -13.05 -3.64 7.71
C ILE A 55 -13.95 -2.47 8.15
N HIS A 56 -13.73 -1.97 9.37
CA HIS A 56 -14.53 -0.88 9.93
C HIS A 56 -14.20 0.48 9.31
N GLU A 57 -12.93 0.73 9.01
CA GLU A 57 -12.42 2.04 8.64
C GLU A 57 -11.33 1.93 7.57
N VAL A 58 -11.26 2.94 6.71
CA VAL A 58 -10.12 3.21 5.83
C VAL A 58 -9.41 4.45 6.36
N VAL A 59 -8.17 4.29 6.81
CA VAL A 59 -7.41 5.40 7.41
C VAL A 59 -6.66 6.20 6.34
N SER A 60 -5.94 5.50 5.47
CA SER A 60 -5.24 6.12 4.36
C SER A 60 -5.27 5.23 3.12
N ILE A 61 -5.17 5.91 1.98
CA ILE A 61 -5.06 5.31 0.66
C ILE A 61 -3.73 5.77 0.08
N TYR A 62 -2.93 4.83 -0.40
CA TYR A 62 -1.64 5.09 -1.02
C TYR A 62 -1.61 4.51 -2.43
N ARG A 63 -1.03 5.23 -3.36
CA ARG A 63 -0.66 4.71 -4.69
C ARG A 63 0.69 4.02 -4.62
N GLU A 64 1.10 3.39 -5.72
CA GLU A 64 2.49 2.98 -5.93
C GLU A 64 3.48 4.11 -5.57
N ARG A 65 4.63 3.73 -5.02
CA ARG A 65 5.65 4.64 -4.46
C ARG A 65 5.22 5.44 -3.22
N LEU A 66 4.10 5.07 -2.61
CA LEU A 66 3.64 5.59 -1.31
C LEU A 66 3.24 7.06 -1.35
N GLN A 67 2.74 7.49 -2.51
CA GLN A 67 2.02 8.76 -2.62
C GLN A 67 0.66 8.60 -1.94
N ARG A 68 0.44 9.33 -0.85
CA ARG A 68 -0.87 9.38 -0.18
C ARG A 68 -1.89 10.06 -1.10
N VAL A 69 -3.03 9.43 -1.27
CA VAL A 69 -4.16 9.95 -2.03
C VAL A 69 -5.03 10.76 -1.08
N SER A 70 -4.98 12.09 -1.19
CA SER A 70 -5.83 13.01 -0.43
C SER A 70 -7.05 13.51 -1.20
N SER A 71 -7.06 13.34 -2.51
CA SER A 71 -8.12 13.81 -3.41
C SER A 71 -8.16 12.94 -4.67
N LEU A 72 -9.32 12.94 -5.34
CA LEU A 72 -9.58 12.07 -6.50
C LEU A 72 -8.67 12.39 -7.70
N GLU A 73 -8.18 13.63 -7.81
CA GLU A 73 -7.26 14.06 -8.87
C GLU A 73 -5.89 13.37 -8.82
N HIS A 74 -5.54 12.78 -7.68
CA HIS A 74 -4.31 12.01 -7.51
C HIS A 74 -4.43 10.55 -7.96
N VAL A 75 -5.62 10.13 -8.39
CA VAL A 75 -5.93 8.75 -8.81
C VAL A 75 -6.11 8.69 -10.32
N ASN A 76 -5.53 7.66 -10.93
CA ASN A 76 -5.74 7.32 -12.34
C ASN A 76 -6.40 5.96 -12.46
N ASP A 77 -7.05 5.76 -13.61
CA ASP A 77 -7.60 4.46 -13.97
C ASP A 77 -6.47 3.43 -14.08
N GLY A 78 -6.70 2.21 -13.61
CA GLY A 78 -5.71 1.13 -13.57
C GLY A 78 -4.74 1.18 -12.39
N ASP A 79 -4.85 2.15 -11.49
CA ASP A 79 -3.95 2.26 -10.34
C ASP A 79 -3.97 1.06 -9.40
N THR A 80 -2.82 0.81 -8.76
CA THR A 80 -2.70 -0.08 -7.61
C THR A 80 -2.72 0.74 -6.34
N LEU A 81 -3.78 0.55 -5.54
CA LEU A 81 -4.04 1.26 -4.30
C LEU A 81 -3.83 0.35 -3.09
N CYS A 82 -2.98 0.82 -2.18
CA CYS A 82 -2.75 0.22 -0.88
C CYS A 82 -3.59 0.94 0.18
N ILE A 83 -4.34 0.18 0.96
CA ILE A 83 -5.22 0.68 2.01
C ILE A 83 -4.65 0.31 3.38
N THR A 84 -4.72 1.25 4.31
CA THR A 84 -4.41 1.05 5.72
C THR A 84 -5.66 1.12 6.58
N GLN A 85 -5.69 0.31 7.64
CA GLN A 85 -6.88 0.16 8.49
C GLN A 85 -6.73 0.88 9.84
N ASN A 86 -5.52 1.24 10.22
CA ASN A 86 -5.20 1.86 11.50
C ASN A 86 -3.90 2.67 11.39
N ALA A 87 -3.61 3.45 12.42
CA ALA A 87 -2.40 4.28 12.48
C ALA A 87 -1.10 3.45 12.49
N TYR A 88 -1.14 2.20 12.97
CA TYR A 88 0.04 1.34 12.98
C TYR A 88 0.42 0.90 11.56
N ASP A 89 -0.56 0.54 10.72
CA ASP A 89 -0.35 0.27 9.30
C ASP A 89 0.26 1.48 8.58
N ASP A 90 -0.27 2.69 8.83
CA ASP A 90 0.22 3.96 8.28
C ASP A 90 1.68 4.23 8.68
N MET A 91 2.02 4.01 9.94
CA MET A 91 3.40 4.16 10.40
C MET A 91 4.33 3.11 9.79
N THR A 92 3.84 1.88 9.61
CA THR A 92 4.65 0.78 9.06
C THR A 92 4.94 1.02 7.59
N ILE A 93 3.95 1.47 6.80
CA ILE A 93 4.14 1.80 5.39
C ILE A 93 5.13 2.96 5.20
N LEU A 94 5.06 3.99 6.04
CA LEU A 94 6.01 5.11 6.03
C LEU A 94 7.43 4.65 6.45
N CYS A 95 7.54 3.80 7.47
CA CYS A 95 8.82 3.22 7.87
C CYS A 95 9.47 2.41 6.74
N ASP A 96 8.70 1.54 6.07
CA ASP A 96 9.15 0.77 4.91
C ASP A 96 9.65 1.69 3.79
N TRP A 97 8.93 2.79 3.54
CA TRP A 97 9.32 3.78 2.54
C TRP A 97 10.66 4.43 2.87
N MET A 98 10.80 4.95 4.09
CA MET A 98 12.00 5.64 4.54
C MET A 98 13.22 4.72 4.45
N LYS A 99 13.06 3.46 4.87
CA LYS A 99 14.12 2.43 4.75
C LYS A 99 14.53 2.21 3.29
N LYS A 100 13.56 2.02 2.38
CA LYS A 100 13.85 1.87 0.94
C LYS A 100 14.53 3.11 0.36
N ARG A 101 14.08 4.30 0.72
CA ARG A 101 14.69 5.56 0.27
C ARG A 101 16.13 5.69 0.75
N GLN A 102 16.42 5.36 2.00
CA GLN A 102 17.78 5.37 2.53
C GLN A 102 18.68 4.34 1.85
N GLN A 103 18.17 3.15 1.52
CA GLN A 103 18.92 2.15 0.76
C GLN A 103 19.34 2.66 -0.63
N VAL A 104 18.41 3.33 -1.35
CA VAL A 104 18.70 3.92 -2.66
C VAL A 104 19.70 5.08 -2.55
N LEU A 105 19.50 6.00 -1.59
CA LEU A 105 20.32 7.20 -1.46
C LEU A 105 21.73 6.91 -0.95
N HIS A 106 21.88 6.00 0.02
CA HIS A 106 23.16 5.74 0.68
C HIS A 106 23.81 4.43 0.19
N GLY A 107 23.23 3.76 -0.80
CA GLY A 107 23.77 2.52 -1.34
C GLY A 107 23.86 1.39 -0.31
N PHE A 108 23.09 1.45 0.78
CA PHE A 108 23.04 0.37 1.77
C PHE A 108 22.39 -0.85 1.12
N GLN A 109 23.20 -1.72 0.52
CA GLN A 109 22.83 -3.10 0.33
C GLN A 109 22.71 -3.71 1.74
N HIS A 110 21.48 -3.87 2.22
CA HIS A 110 21.24 -4.83 3.28
C HIS A 110 21.58 -6.21 2.70
N GLN A 111 22.84 -6.61 2.83
CA GLN A 111 23.15 -8.03 2.86
C GLN A 111 22.41 -8.54 4.09
N ALA A 112 21.34 -9.32 3.87
CA ALA A 112 20.90 -10.23 4.91
C ALA A 112 22.15 -10.97 5.39
N PRO A 113 22.45 -11.02 6.69
CA PRO A 113 23.64 -11.70 7.16
C PRO A 113 23.56 -13.13 6.63
N ARG A 114 24.41 -13.44 5.66
CA ARG A 114 24.58 -14.80 5.16
C ARG A 114 25.18 -15.54 6.35
N SER A 115 24.30 -16.24 7.05
CA SER A 115 24.65 -17.05 8.20
C SER A 115 25.61 -18.15 7.78
N SER A 116 26.91 -17.91 7.97
CA SER A 116 27.89 -19.00 8.06
C SER A 116 29.04 -18.71 9.01
N SER A 117 29.12 -17.52 9.61
CA SER A 117 30.09 -17.23 10.67
C SER A 117 29.42 -16.54 11.86
N PRO A 118 29.68 -16.99 13.10
CA PRO A 118 29.16 -16.34 14.29
C PRO A 118 29.78 -14.95 14.39
N GLN A 119 28.96 -13.93 14.15
CA GLN A 119 29.33 -12.53 14.28
C GLN A 119 29.31 -12.15 15.75
N LEU A 120 30.45 -11.68 16.29
CA LEU A 120 30.57 -11.29 17.70
C LEU A 120 30.07 -9.84 17.87
N TRP A 121 29.20 -9.65 18.86
CA TRP A 121 28.63 -8.36 19.24
C TRP A 121 29.11 -7.98 20.63
N ASP A 122 29.36 -6.70 20.87
CA ASP A 122 29.57 -6.19 22.22
C ASP A 122 28.25 -5.94 22.96
N SER A 123 28.34 -5.64 24.25
CA SER A 123 27.21 -5.28 25.11
C SER A 123 26.49 -3.99 24.69
N ASN A 124 27.08 -3.23 23.77
CA ASN A 124 26.52 -1.98 23.23
C ASN A 124 25.93 -2.17 21.82
N GLY A 125 25.84 -3.41 21.33
CA GLY A 125 25.26 -3.74 20.03
C GLY A 125 26.11 -3.38 18.82
N ARG A 126 27.42 -3.12 18.99
CA ARG A 126 28.36 -2.91 17.89
C ARG A 126 28.98 -4.24 17.45
N SER A 127 29.16 -4.41 16.15
CA SER A 127 29.85 -5.59 15.60
C SER A 127 31.36 -5.43 15.76
N ILE A 128 32.03 -6.42 16.37
CA ILE A 128 33.48 -6.41 16.62
C ILE A 128 34.27 -7.20 15.54
N GLY A 129 33.58 -7.74 14.52
CA GLY A 129 34.20 -8.52 13.45
C GLY A 129 34.33 -10.01 13.77
N VAL A 130 34.89 -10.78 12.83
CA VAL A 130 34.97 -12.26 12.86
C VAL A 130 36.34 -12.68 13.39
N LYS A 131 36.39 -13.59 14.38
CA LYS A 131 37.66 -14.23 14.80
C LYS A 131 38.21 -15.04 13.63
N THR A 132 39.32 -14.60 13.04
CA THR A 132 40.18 -15.46 12.22
C THR A 132 40.78 -16.51 13.15
N GLN A 133 40.41 -17.77 12.97
CA GLN A 133 41.12 -18.88 13.60
C GLN A 133 42.55 -18.89 13.07
N HIS A 134 43.52 -18.55 13.91
CA HIS A 134 44.91 -18.91 13.66
C HIS A 134 44.99 -20.44 13.67
N ALA A 135 45.16 -21.04 12.49
CA ALA A 135 45.62 -22.41 12.37
C ALA A 135 47.09 -22.44 12.84
N ILE A 136 47.38 -23.35 13.77
CA ILE A 136 48.72 -23.67 14.25
C ILE A 136 49.47 -24.45 13.17
#